data_AF-A0A944GY62-F1
#
_entry.id   AF-A0A944GY62-F1
#
_cell.length_a   1.000
_cell.length_b   1.000
_cell.length_c   1.000
_cell.angle_alpha   90.00
_cell.angle_beta   90.00
_cell.angle_gamma   90.00
#
_symmetry.space_group_name_H-M   'P 1'
#
loop_
_entity.id
_entity.type
_entity.pdbx_description
1 polymer ?
#
loop_
_entity_poly.entity_id
_entity_poly.type
_entity_poly.pdbx_seq_one_letter_code
_entity_poly.pdbx_strand_id
1 'polypeptide(L)'
;MKKFRLLIVFATFIITCFPLSAMAVSNTNSREIKEIDLSTTPQGILFNLDHLKPGDWTTRTLLISNDGKQDFKYSFSNQFLKGSEKLYNELLLKVSGGEGVLYEGKLKDFHKLDSRFIKSKGSEELDFHVEMPFELGNEFQGLVVEVKFPLSAEGAGQEAILPSNGGIKLPNTATGIFNLLVAGAVMIAAGTVLMLIHNRKKDHMNVN
;
A
#
# COMPACT_ATOMS: atom_id res chain seq x y z
N MET A 1 -22.56 -2.58 -57.10
CA MET A 1 -21.07 -2.60 -57.05
C MET A 1 -20.45 -1.47 -56.22
N LYS A 2 -20.82 -0.19 -56.40
CA LYS A 2 -20.24 0.95 -55.61
C LYS A 2 -20.47 0.83 -54.09
N LYS A 3 -21.64 0.35 -53.66
CA LYS A 3 -21.99 0.16 -52.24
C LYS A 3 -21.19 -0.98 -51.56
N PHE A 4 -20.82 -2.00 -52.32
CA PHE A 4 -20.01 -3.13 -51.84
C PHE A 4 -18.53 -2.72 -51.68
N ARG A 5 -18.02 -1.89 -52.61
CA ARG A 5 -16.68 -1.28 -52.49
C ARG A 5 -16.58 -0.34 -51.29
N LEU A 6 -17.63 0.44 -50.99
CA LEU A 6 -17.67 1.31 -49.80
C LEU A 6 -17.63 0.51 -48.48
N LEU A 7 -18.33 -0.63 -48.44
CA LEU A 7 -18.40 -1.51 -47.26
C LEU A 7 -17.04 -2.18 -46.99
N ILE A 8 -16.32 -2.57 -48.04
CA ILE A 8 -14.96 -3.11 -47.94
C ILE A 8 -14.00 -2.04 -47.43
N VAL A 9 -14.06 -0.82 -47.96
CA VAL A 9 -13.19 0.30 -47.52
C VAL A 9 -13.43 0.64 -46.05
N PHE A 10 -14.69 0.62 -45.59
CA PHE A 10 -15.04 0.87 -44.20
C PHE A 10 -14.59 -0.25 -43.26
N ALA A 11 -14.72 -1.52 -43.68
CA ALA A 11 -14.21 -2.66 -42.94
C ALA A 11 -12.68 -2.64 -42.83
N THR A 12 -11.97 -2.28 -43.90
CA THR A 12 -10.51 -2.10 -43.85
C THR A 12 -10.11 -0.91 -42.97
N PHE A 13 -10.88 0.18 -42.94
CA PHE A 13 -10.62 1.32 -42.05
C PHE A 13 -10.83 0.97 -40.58
N ILE A 14 -11.81 0.12 -40.23
CA ILE A 14 -11.99 -0.37 -38.86
C ILE A 14 -10.82 -1.28 -38.45
N ILE A 15 -10.32 -2.11 -39.37
CA ILE A 15 -9.17 -3.01 -39.10
C ILE A 15 -7.85 -2.23 -38.99
N THR A 16 -7.66 -1.13 -39.74
CA THR A 16 -6.43 -0.31 -39.69
C THR A 16 -6.47 0.82 -38.66
N CYS A 17 -7.66 1.31 -38.30
CA CYS A 17 -7.87 2.37 -37.29
C CYS A 17 -8.21 1.82 -35.90
N PHE A 18 -8.22 0.48 -35.73
CA PHE A 18 -7.92 -0.17 -34.45
C PHE A 18 -6.40 -0.37 -34.40
N PRO A 19 -5.60 0.63 -33.99
CA PRO A 19 -4.25 0.33 -33.57
C PRO A 19 -4.37 -0.67 -32.42
N LEU A 20 -3.85 -1.88 -32.63
CA LEU A 20 -2.96 -2.63 -31.72
C LEU A 20 -2.90 -2.20 -30.23
N SER A 21 -4.03 -1.88 -29.59
CA SER A 21 -4.11 -1.69 -28.14
C SER A 21 -4.19 -3.02 -27.41
N ALA A 22 -4.27 -4.13 -28.17
CA ALA A 22 -3.83 -5.45 -27.76
C ALA A 22 -2.31 -5.61 -27.90
N MET A 23 -1.52 -4.58 -27.60
CA MET A 23 -0.39 -4.87 -26.74
C MET A 23 -1.03 -5.28 -25.43
N ALA A 24 -1.25 -6.59 -25.28
CA ALA A 24 -1.37 -7.16 -23.96
C ALA A 24 -0.11 -6.67 -23.24
N VAL A 25 -0.27 -5.63 -22.44
CA VAL A 25 0.63 -5.37 -21.33
C VAL A 25 0.51 -6.66 -20.55
N SER A 26 1.46 -7.55 -20.79
CA SER A 26 1.80 -8.58 -19.86
C SER A 26 2.04 -7.84 -18.55
N ASN A 27 1.00 -7.71 -17.74
CA ASN A 27 1.14 -7.59 -16.30
C ASN A 27 1.68 -8.94 -15.82
N THR A 28 2.82 -9.39 -16.35
CA THR A 28 3.87 -9.78 -15.44
C THR A 28 4.01 -8.57 -14.54
N ASN A 29 3.40 -8.65 -13.36
CA ASN A 29 3.86 -7.91 -12.21
C ASN A 29 5.29 -8.40 -11.92
N SER A 30 6.21 -8.20 -12.87
CA SER A 30 7.60 -7.96 -12.58
C SER A 30 7.49 -6.77 -11.66
N ARG A 31 7.46 -7.03 -10.34
CA ARG A 31 7.64 -5.99 -9.34
C ARG A 31 8.81 -5.21 -9.89
N GLU A 32 8.56 -3.98 -10.32
CA GLU A 32 9.63 -3.08 -10.68
C GLU A 32 10.37 -2.91 -9.36
N ILE A 33 11.43 -3.70 -9.18
CA ILE A 33 12.15 -3.77 -7.92
C ILE A 33 12.73 -2.38 -7.78
N LYS A 34 12.09 -1.58 -6.93
CA LYS A 34 12.51 -0.23 -6.61
C LYS A 34 13.95 -0.30 -6.10
N GLU A 35 14.69 0.78 -6.33
CA GLU A 35 16.08 0.86 -5.84
C GLU A 35 16.13 0.63 -4.33
N ILE A 36 15.17 1.21 -3.60
CA ILE A 36 14.89 0.95 -2.20
C ILE A 36 13.45 0.42 -2.08
N ASP A 37 13.29 -0.77 -1.51
CA ASP A 37 11.99 -1.40 -1.23
C ASP A 37 11.98 -1.86 0.23
N LEU A 38 11.38 -1.04 1.09
CA LEU A 38 11.32 -1.25 2.53
C LEU A 38 9.96 -1.82 2.91
N SER A 39 9.96 -2.98 3.57
CA SER A 39 8.76 -3.62 4.09
C SER A 39 8.94 -3.96 5.58
N THR A 40 7.83 -3.93 6.33
CA THR A 40 7.80 -4.34 7.74
C THR A 40 6.74 -5.40 7.98
N THR A 41 7.01 -6.34 8.89
CA THR A 41 6.04 -7.33 9.37
C THR A 41 6.03 -7.33 10.89
N PRO A 42 4.88 -7.09 11.55
CA PRO A 42 3.56 -6.79 10.97
C PRO A 42 3.49 -5.41 10.28
N GLN A 43 2.52 -5.22 9.38
CA GLN A 43 2.21 -3.93 8.77
C GLN A 43 1.22 -3.15 9.65
N GLY A 44 1.54 -1.90 10.02
CA GLY A 44 0.63 -1.01 10.74
C GLY A 44 0.98 -0.78 12.21
N ILE A 45 0.02 -0.97 13.12
CA ILE A 45 0.17 -0.71 14.56
C ILE A 45 0.97 -1.86 15.19
N LEU A 46 2.13 -1.54 15.78
CA LEU A 46 2.98 -2.54 16.46
C LEU A 46 2.43 -2.93 17.83
N PHE A 47 1.83 -1.98 18.56
CA PHE A 47 1.26 -2.19 19.89
C PHE A 47 -0.15 -1.64 19.99
N ASN A 48 -1.06 -2.49 20.47
CA ASN A 48 -2.32 -2.05 21.06
C ASN A 48 -2.27 -2.46 22.53
N LEU A 49 -2.06 -1.49 23.42
CA LEU A 49 -1.86 -1.72 24.84
C LEU A 49 -3.18 -1.46 25.56
N ASP A 50 -3.94 -2.52 25.81
CA ASP A 50 -5.19 -2.48 26.56
C ASP A 50 -5.07 -3.26 27.88
N HIS A 51 -5.75 -2.77 28.92
CA HIS A 51 -5.89 -3.44 30.21
C HIS A 51 -4.58 -3.83 30.94
N LEU A 52 -3.46 -3.18 30.61
CA LEU A 52 -2.20 -3.34 31.35
C LEU A 52 -2.40 -3.00 32.83
N LYS A 53 -1.85 -3.85 33.68
CA LYS A 53 -1.73 -3.65 35.12
C LYS A 53 -0.28 -3.35 35.48
N PRO A 54 -0.02 -2.66 36.61
CA PRO A 54 1.34 -2.52 37.13
C PRO A 54 2.05 -3.88 37.23
N GLY A 55 3.22 -4.00 36.60
CA GLY A 55 3.99 -5.23 36.47
C GLY A 55 3.71 -6.05 35.20
N ASP A 56 2.69 -5.71 34.41
CA ASP A 56 2.45 -6.34 33.11
C ASP A 56 3.45 -5.81 32.07
N TRP A 57 3.81 -6.69 31.15
CA TRP A 57 4.68 -6.39 30.03
C TRP A 57 4.18 -7.06 28.76
N THR A 58 4.60 -6.53 27.62
CA THR A 58 4.34 -7.14 26.32
C THR A 58 5.53 -6.96 25.40
N THR A 59 5.75 -7.95 24.54
CA THR A 59 6.84 -7.93 23.56
C THR A 59 6.29 -8.16 22.17
N ARG A 60 6.79 -7.39 21.22
CA ARG A 60 6.45 -7.48 19.80
C ARG A 60 7.71 -7.39 18.96
N THR A 61 7.89 -8.38 18.11
CA THR A 61 8.98 -8.43 17.14
C THR A 61 8.54 -7.76 15.85
N LEU A 62 9.36 -6.84 15.36
CA LEU A 62 9.21 -6.17 14.07
C LEU A 62 10.32 -6.64 13.13
N LEU A 63 9.92 -7.34 12.06
CA LEU A 63 10.82 -7.70 10.97
C LEU A 63 10.87 -6.56 9.96
N ILE A 64 12.06 -6.08 9.66
CA ILE A 64 12.34 -5.04 8.68
C ILE A 64 13.11 -5.69 7.54
N SER A 65 12.63 -5.53 6.31
CA SER A 65 13.25 -6.14 5.14
C SER A 65 13.55 -5.10 4.08
N ASN A 66 14.72 -5.22 3.47
CA ASN A 66 15.13 -4.49 2.29
C ASN A 66 15.01 -5.39 1.06
N ASP A 67 13.87 -5.36 0.40
CA ASP A 67 13.64 -6.08 -0.86
C ASP A 67 14.21 -5.32 -2.07
N GLY A 68 14.84 -4.15 -1.86
CA GLY A 68 15.42 -3.30 -2.88
C GLY A 68 16.75 -3.81 -3.43
N LYS A 69 17.32 -3.04 -4.37
CA LYS A 69 18.62 -3.32 -5.00
C LYS A 69 19.78 -2.57 -4.34
N GLN A 70 19.49 -1.54 -3.55
CA GLN A 70 20.47 -0.72 -2.89
C GLN A 70 20.41 -0.92 -1.37
N ASP A 71 21.54 -0.72 -0.74
CA ASP A 71 21.63 -0.66 0.72
C ASP A 71 21.04 0.69 1.20
N PHE A 72 20.38 0.70 2.35
CA PHE A 72 19.88 1.93 2.94
C PHE A 72 20.12 1.97 4.44
N LYS A 73 20.02 3.18 5.00
CA LYS A 73 19.95 3.36 6.44
C LYS A 73 18.52 3.67 6.85
N TYR A 74 18.11 3.21 8.02
CA TYR A 74 16.79 3.48 8.56
C TYR A 74 16.87 3.99 10.00
N SER A 75 15.85 4.74 10.41
CA SER A 75 15.68 5.15 11.80
C SER A 75 14.22 5.04 12.22
N PHE A 76 14.00 4.74 13.49
CA PHE A 76 12.68 4.79 14.10
C PHE A 76 12.54 6.07 14.89
N SER A 77 11.32 6.58 14.93
CA SER A 77 10.90 7.57 15.91
C SER A 77 9.69 7.04 16.67
N ASN A 78 9.30 7.74 17.71
CA ASN A 78 8.08 7.45 18.45
C ASN A 78 7.15 8.65 18.40
N GLN A 79 5.88 8.35 18.22
CA GLN A 79 4.82 9.32 18.08
C GLN A 79 3.62 8.86 18.91
N PHE A 80 3.31 9.62 19.96
CA PHE A 80 2.05 9.51 20.68
C PHE A 80 0.89 9.88 19.73
N LEU A 81 -0.12 9.01 19.64
CA LEU A 81 -1.30 9.26 18.83
C LEU A 81 -2.47 9.75 19.67
N LYS A 82 -2.87 8.95 20.67
CA LYS A 82 -4.03 9.24 21.54
C LYS A 82 -4.00 8.41 22.82
N GLY A 83 -4.84 8.79 23.78
CA GLY A 83 -5.04 8.08 25.04
C GLY A 83 -4.47 8.81 26.24
N SER A 84 -4.02 8.07 27.25
CA SER A 84 -3.49 8.64 28.48
C SER A 84 -2.03 9.05 28.33
N GLU A 85 -1.77 10.36 28.32
CA GLU A 85 -0.40 10.91 28.41
C GLU A 85 0.29 10.49 29.71
N LYS A 86 -0.47 10.40 30.81
CA LYS A 86 0.03 9.95 32.10
C LYS A 86 0.61 8.52 32.00
N LEU A 87 -0.09 7.62 31.31
CA LEU A 87 0.40 6.25 31.09
C LEU A 87 1.61 6.26 30.14
N TYR A 88 1.51 6.97 29.02
CA TYR A 88 2.60 7.14 28.05
C TYR A 88 3.93 7.60 28.69
N ASN A 89 3.84 8.49 29.67
CA ASN A 89 5.00 9.06 30.35
C ASN A 89 5.72 8.09 31.29
N GLU A 90 5.04 7.03 31.75
CA GLU A 90 5.57 6.11 32.75
C GLU A 90 5.90 4.72 32.20
N LEU A 91 5.39 4.36 31.01
CA LEU A 91 5.74 3.10 30.38
C LEU A 91 7.25 3.03 30.08
N LEU A 92 7.85 1.88 30.35
CA LEU A 92 9.22 1.58 29.99
C LEU A 92 9.25 0.91 28.62
N LEU A 93 10.16 1.35 27.77
CA LEU A 93 10.43 0.78 26.47
C LEU A 93 11.86 0.25 26.44
N LYS A 94 12.00 -1.01 26.03
CA LYS A 94 13.26 -1.63 25.69
C LYS A 94 13.20 -2.10 24.24
N VAL A 95 14.12 -1.61 23.42
CA VAL A 95 14.28 -2.03 22.03
C VAL A 95 15.56 -2.82 21.92
N SER A 96 15.48 -4.04 21.38
CA SER A 96 16.63 -4.93 21.19
C SER A 96 16.73 -5.37 19.73
N GLY A 97 17.94 -5.64 19.24
CA GLY A 97 18.14 -6.09 17.87
C GLY A 97 19.49 -6.80 17.72
N GLY A 98 19.49 -7.95 17.06
CA GLY A 98 20.67 -8.82 17.01
C GLY A 98 21.07 -9.29 18.41
N GLU A 99 22.32 -9.02 18.81
CA GLU A 99 22.86 -9.44 20.12
C GLU A 99 22.81 -8.34 21.21
N GLY A 100 22.16 -7.20 20.97
CA GLY A 100 22.25 -6.03 21.87
C GLY A 100 20.96 -5.27 22.13
N VAL A 101 20.95 -4.54 23.25
CA VAL A 101 19.92 -3.55 23.59
C VAL A 101 20.25 -2.24 22.89
N LEU A 102 19.29 -1.74 22.11
CA LEU A 102 19.40 -0.53 21.31
C LEU A 102 18.87 0.70 22.05
N TYR A 103 17.88 0.50 22.91
CA TYR A 103 17.31 1.52 23.78
C TYR A 103 16.71 0.87 25.02
N GLU A 104 16.84 1.51 26.17
CA GLU A 104 16.19 1.11 27.42
C GLU A 104 15.91 2.37 28.25
N GLY A 105 14.64 2.64 28.51
CA GLY A 105 14.23 3.85 29.23
C GLY A 105 12.73 4.08 29.16
N LYS A 106 12.27 5.28 29.53
CA LYS A 106 10.84 5.62 29.42
C LYS A 106 10.43 5.83 27.97
N LEU A 107 9.20 5.47 27.65
CA LEU A 107 8.64 5.60 26.30
C LEU A 107 8.60 7.06 25.85
N LYS A 108 8.28 8.01 26.75
CA LYS A 108 8.28 9.45 26.44
C LYS A 108 9.64 10.02 26.02
N ASP A 109 10.73 9.42 26.53
CA ASP A 109 12.09 9.89 26.31
C ASP A 109 12.70 9.28 25.04
N PHE A 110 12.04 8.27 24.48
CA PHE A 110 12.40 7.71 23.19
C PHE A 110 11.90 8.63 22.07
N HIS A 111 12.77 9.48 21.54
CA HIS A 111 12.44 10.37 20.42
C HIS A 111 12.81 9.77 19.06
N LYS A 112 14.02 9.24 18.95
CA LYS A 112 14.57 8.68 17.73
C LYS A 112 15.63 7.64 18.06
N LEU A 113 15.66 6.55 17.30
CA LEU A 113 16.75 5.58 17.32
C LEU A 113 17.87 6.02 16.37
N ASP A 114 19.12 5.73 16.74
CA ASP A 114 20.27 5.91 15.85
C ASP A 114 20.07 5.19 14.52
N SER A 115 20.57 5.81 13.45
CA SER A 115 20.41 5.33 12.08
C SER A 115 21.15 4.00 11.89
N ARG A 116 20.42 2.96 11.46
CA ARG A 116 20.91 1.58 11.29
C ARG A 116 20.98 1.20 9.83
N PHE A 117 21.97 0.40 9.46
CA PHE A 117 22.22 0.04 8.08
C PHE A 117 21.68 -1.35 7.74
N ILE A 118 20.97 -1.47 6.62
CA ILE A 118 20.46 -2.73 6.10
C ILE A 118 20.88 -2.90 4.63
N LYS A 119 21.49 -4.06 4.34
CA LYS A 119 21.94 -4.40 2.98
C LYS A 119 20.77 -4.73 2.07
N SER A 120 20.95 -4.58 0.76
CA SER A 120 20.04 -5.10 -0.26
C SER A 120 19.75 -6.58 -0.03
N LYS A 121 18.48 -6.96 -0.10
CA LYS A 121 17.96 -8.30 0.22
C LYS A 121 18.21 -8.76 1.65
N GLY A 122 18.62 -7.85 2.53
CA GLY A 122 18.80 -8.11 3.95
C GLY A 122 17.50 -7.93 4.73
N SER A 123 17.48 -8.53 5.92
CA SER A 123 16.42 -8.37 6.90
C SER A 123 17.03 -8.18 8.29
N GLU A 124 16.33 -7.45 9.15
CA GLU A 124 16.68 -7.26 10.56
C GLU A 124 15.42 -7.40 11.42
N GLU A 125 15.55 -8.10 12.55
CA GLU A 125 14.50 -8.24 13.54
C GLU A 125 14.79 -7.32 14.73
N LEU A 126 13.78 -6.56 15.13
CA LEU A 126 13.81 -5.72 16.32
C LEU A 126 12.72 -6.15 17.29
N ASP A 127 13.12 -6.40 18.53
CA ASP A 127 12.20 -6.70 19.62
C ASP A 127 11.90 -5.44 20.40
N PHE A 128 10.63 -5.07 20.41
CA PHE A 128 10.12 -3.99 21.24
C PHE A 128 9.44 -4.62 22.46
N HIS A 129 9.96 -4.32 23.63
CA HIS A 129 9.42 -4.73 24.91
C HIS A 129 8.89 -3.49 25.63
N VAL A 130 7.60 -3.49 25.95
CA VAL A 130 6.94 -2.42 26.70
C VAL A 130 6.50 -2.98 28.04
N GLU A 131 6.92 -2.34 29.12
CA GLU A 131 6.62 -2.73 30.49
C GLU A 131 5.92 -1.59 31.23
N MET A 132 4.92 -1.95 32.02
CA MET A 132 4.30 -1.07 33.00
C MET A 132 4.96 -1.28 34.36
N PRO A 133 5.69 -0.31 34.91
CA PRO A 133 6.37 -0.47 36.20
C PRO A 133 5.41 -0.88 37.34
N PHE A 134 5.88 -1.77 38.22
CA PHE A 134 5.10 -2.24 39.38
C PHE A 134 4.85 -1.14 40.43
N GLU A 135 5.65 -0.08 40.41
CA GLU A 135 5.50 1.08 41.30
C GLU A 135 4.32 1.98 40.93
N LEU A 136 3.72 1.78 39.75
CA LEU A 136 2.53 2.51 39.34
C LEU A 136 1.31 2.01 40.12
N GLY A 137 0.51 2.94 40.63
CA GLY A 137 -0.69 2.59 41.39
C GLY A 137 -1.89 2.20 40.51
N ASN A 138 -2.98 1.80 41.15
CA ASN A 138 -4.22 1.39 40.48
C ASN A 138 -4.87 2.51 39.65
N GLU A 139 -4.46 3.76 39.83
CA GLU A 139 -4.94 4.90 39.03
C GLU A 139 -4.49 4.84 37.56
N PHE A 140 -3.55 3.96 37.22
CA PHE A 140 -3.14 3.69 35.86
C PHE A 140 -3.90 2.50 35.23
N GLN A 141 -4.62 1.72 36.04
CA GLN A 141 -5.34 0.53 35.58
C GLN A 141 -6.50 0.92 34.67
N GLY A 142 -6.60 0.26 33.51
CA GLY A 142 -7.66 0.50 32.52
C GLY A 142 -7.44 1.73 31.64
N LEU A 143 -6.32 2.44 31.81
CA LEU A 143 -5.91 3.48 30.87
C LEU A 143 -5.44 2.83 29.57
N VAL A 144 -5.73 3.50 28.46
CA VAL A 144 -5.35 3.06 27.11
C VAL A 144 -4.43 4.11 26.52
N VAL A 145 -3.41 3.65 25.81
CA VAL A 145 -2.48 4.51 25.06
C VAL A 145 -2.24 3.90 23.69
N GLU A 146 -2.28 4.74 22.66
CA GLU A 146 -1.95 4.36 21.30
C GLU A 146 -0.71 5.11 20.84
N VAL A 147 0.30 4.35 20.44
CA VAL A 147 1.63 4.86 20.06
C VAL A 147 2.01 4.27 18.71
N LYS A 148 2.62 5.12 17.87
CA LYS A 148 3.13 4.76 16.56
C LYS A 148 4.64 4.90 16.53
N PHE A 149 5.30 3.99 15.82
CA PHE A 149 6.75 4.00 15.62
C PHE A 149 7.11 4.26 14.15
N PRO A 150 7.00 5.50 13.63
CA PRO A 150 7.31 5.76 12.23
C PRO A 150 8.74 5.35 11.87
N LEU A 151 8.87 4.66 10.75
CA LEU A 151 10.15 4.22 10.18
C LEU A 151 10.53 5.15 9.02
N SER A 152 11.76 5.66 9.02
CA SER A 152 12.26 6.50 7.94
C SER A 152 13.51 5.87 7.34
N ALA A 153 13.55 5.71 6.01
CA ALA A 153 14.70 5.22 5.26
C ALA A 153 15.46 6.40 4.63
N GLU A 154 16.70 6.61 5.07
CA GLU A 154 17.61 7.59 4.47
C GLU A 154 18.02 7.13 3.07
N GLY A 155 17.87 8.02 2.08
CA GLY A 155 18.15 7.73 0.66
C GLY A 155 16.90 7.43 -0.18
N ALA A 156 15.75 7.14 0.44
CA ALA A 156 14.51 6.86 -0.30
C ALA A 156 13.75 8.12 -0.79
N GLY A 157 14.11 9.32 -0.31
CA GLY A 157 13.31 10.54 -0.54
C GLY A 157 11.86 10.43 -0.02
N GLN A 158 11.54 9.33 0.64
CA GLN A 158 10.23 8.93 1.15
C GLN A 158 10.44 8.43 2.57
N GLU A 159 9.83 9.14 3.52
CA GLU A 159 9.53 8.56 4.82
C GLU A 159 8.64 7.33 4.56
N ALA A 160 9.06 6.14 5.01
CA ALA A 160 8.20 4.98 5.00
C ALA A 160 7.16 5.17 6.12
N ILE A 161 6.18 6.02 5.85
CA ILE A 161 5.05 6.21 6.76
C ILE A 161 4.43 4.83 6.96
N LEU A 162 4.65 4.24 8.14
CA LEU A 162 3.89 3.06 8.54
C LEU A 162 2.42 3.42 8.33
N PRO A 163 1.65 2.61 7.59
CA PRO A 163 0.28 2.94 7.28
C PRO A 163 -0.48 3.06 8.62
N SER A 164 -0.72 4.31 9.01
CA SER A 164 -1.74 4.66 9.99
C SER A 164 -3.03 4.62 9.21
N ASN A 165 -3.81 3.57 9.45
CA ASN A 165 -5.18 3.33 9.03
C ASN A 165 -5.73 4.34 7.99
N GLY A 166 -5.58 4.03 6.69
CA GLY A 166 -6.08 4.90 5.63
C GLY A 166 -5.50 4.65 4.25
N GLY A 167 -5.72 3.47 3.69
CA GLY A 167 -5.58 3.22 2.25
C GLY A 167 -4.31 2.48 1.86
N ILE A 168 -4.42 1.15 1.77
CA ILE A 168 -3.77 0.42 0.69
C ILE A 168 -4.19 1.17 -0.58
N LYS A 169 -3.25 1.84 -1.26
CA LYS A 169 -3.50 2.37 -2.61
C LYS A 169 -3.69 1.15 -3.50
N LEU A 170 -4.91 0.64 -3.54
CA LEU A 170 -5.28 -0.44 -4.41
C LEU A 170 -4.89 -0.03 -5.82
N PRO A 171 -4.30 -0.92 -6.63
CA PRO A 171 -4.11 -0.64 -8.04
C PRO A 171 -5.46 -0.18 -8.60
N ASN A 172 -5.47 0.93 -9.33
CA ASN A 172 -6.70 1.51 -9.88
C ASN A 172 -7.25 0.58 -10.99
N THR A 173 -8.01 -0.43 -10.58
CA THR A 173 -8.69 -1.39 -11.46
C THR A 173 -9.99 -0.81 -12.04
N ALA A 174 -10.52 0.27 -11.46
CA ALA A 174 -11.75 0.92 -11.91
C ALA A 174 -11.58 1.60 -13.28
N THR A 175 -10.45 2.26 -13.52
CA THR A 175 -10.20 2.91 -14.83
C THR A 175 -10.09 1.89 -15.98
N GLY A 176 -9.54 0.69 -15.73
CA GLY A 176 -9.44 -0.37 -16.74
C GLY A 176 -10.80 -0.95 -17.16
N ILE A 177 -11.67 -1.26 -16.19
CA ILE A 177 -13.02 -1.77 -16.46
C ILE A 177 -13.89 -0.71 -17.15
N PHE A 178 -13.78 0.57 -16.77
CA PHE A 178 -14.58 1.63 -17.38
C PHE A 178 -14.25 1.81 -18.86
N ASN A 179 -12.96 1.79 -19.24
CA ASN A 179 -12.55 1.87 -20.64
C ASN A 179 -13.05 0.68 -21.47
N LEU A 180 -13.05 -0.53 -20.90
CA LEU A 180 -13.58 -1.72 -21.56
C LEU A 180 -15.09 -1.64 -21.76
N LEU A 181 -15.83 -1.15 -20.76
CA LEU A 181 -17.29 -1.00 -20.81
C LEU A 181 -17.70 0.08 -21.82
N VAL A 182 -16.98 1.20 -21.86
CA VAL A 182 -17.19 2.27 -22.86
C VAL A 182 -16.90 1.75 -24.27
N ALA A 183 -15.81 1.01 -24.46
CA ALA A 183 -15.50 0.40 -25.76
C ALA A 183 -16.59 -0.58 -26.21
N GLY A 184 -17.12 -1.41 -25.30
CA GLY A 184 -18.26 -2.30 -25.56
C GLY A 184 -19.54 -1.54 -25.94
N ALA A 185 -19.86 -0.46 -25.24
CA ALA A 185 -21.03 0.37 -25.53
C ALA A 185 -20.94 1.02 -26.92
N VAL A 186 -19.75 1.51 -27.31
CA VAL A 186 -19.50 2.07 -28.64
C VAL A 186 -19.69 1.02 -29.74
N MET A 187 -19.21 -0.21 -29.52
CA MET A 187 -19.38 -1.32 -30.46
C MET A 187 -20.86 -1.69 -30.67
N ILE A 188 -21.65 -1.75 -29.58
CA ILE A 188 -23.08 -2.04 -29.67
C ILE A 188 -23.81 -0.91 -30.41
N ALA A 189 -23.49 0.35 -30.11
CA ALA A 189 -24.09 1.51 -30.78
C ALA A 189 -23.75 1.54 -32.28
N ALA A 190 -22.51 1.23 -32.66
CA ALA A 190 -22.13 1.14 -34.07
C ALA A 190 -22.88 0.02 -34.79
N GLY A 191 -23.02 -1.15 -34.14
CA GLY A 191 -23.78 -2.28 -34.66
C GLY A 191 -25.27 -1.97 -34.89
N THR A 192 -25.91 -1.30 -33.92
CA THR A 192 -27.33 -0.92 -34.05
C THR A 192 -27.56 0.10 -35.16
N VAL A 193 -26.68 1.09 -35.32
CA VAL A 193 -26.76 2.07 -36.42
C VAL A 193 -26.61 1.38 -37.79
N LEU A 194 -25.65 0.46 -37.93
CA LEU A 194 -25.48 -0.32 -39.17
C LEU A 194 -26.72 -1.17 -39.48
N MET A 195 -27.31 -1.82 -38.48
CA MET A 195 -28.52 -2.62 -38.64
C MET A 195 -29.71 -1.77 -39.10
N LEU A 196 -29.90 -0.58 -38.53
CA LEU A 196 -30.95 0.35 -38.95
C LEU A 196 -30.76 0.83 -40.39
N ILE A 197 -29.52 1.14 -40.80
CA ILE A 197 -29.23 1.52 -42.20
C ILE A 197 -29.47 0.34 -43.15
N HIS A 198 -29.16 -0.88 -42.75
CA HIS A 198 -29.42 -2.08 -43.54
C HIS A 198 -30.92 -2.32 -43.72
N ASN A 199 -31.69 -2.24 -42.65
CA ASN A 199 -33.14 -2.48 -42.69
C ASN A 199 -33.85 -1.40 -43.52
N ARG A 200 -33.50 -0.12 -43.35
CA ARG A 200 -34.08 0.97 -44.17
C ARG A 200 -33.78 0.80 -45.66
N LYS A 201 -32.61 0.26 -46.02
CA LYS A 201 -32.28 -0.04 -47.42
C LYS A 201 -33.08 -1.21 -47.99
N LYS A 202 -33.49 -2.17 -47.16
CA LYS A 202 -34.34 -3.28 -47.58
C LYS A 202 -35.76 -2.82 -47.91
N ASP A 203 -36.29 -1.89 -47.13
CA ASP A 203 -37.62 -1.30 -47.38
C ASP A 203 -37.67 -0.50 -48.68
N HIS A 204 -36.60 0.24 -49.00
CA HIS A 204 -36.46 0.93 -50.30
C HIS A 204 -36.21 -0.01 -51.51
N MET A 205 -35.99 -1.32 -51.31
CA MET A 205 -35.90 -2.29 -52.40
C MET A 205 -37.15 -3.17 -52.54
N ASN A 206 -38.11 -3.07 -51.61
CA ASN A 206 -39.41 -3.74 -51.69
C ASN A 206 -40.54 -2.82 -52.20
N VAL A 207 -40.21 -1.56 -52.51
CA VAL A 207 -41.10 -0.61 -53.21
C VAL A 207 -40.47 -0.31 -54.56
N ASN A 208 -40.46 -1.30 -55.44
CA ASN A 208 -40.34 -1.16 -56.89
C ASN A 208 -40.76 -2.48 -57.56
#